data_AF-A0A660W716-F1
#
_entry.id   AF-A0A660W716-F1
#
_cell.length_a   1.000
_cell.length_b   1.000
_cell.length_c   1.000
_cell.angle_alpha   90.00
_cell.angle_beta   90.00
_cell.angle_gamma   90.00
#
_symmetry.space_group_name_H-M   'P 1'
#
loop_
_entity.id
_entity.type
_entity.pdbx_description
1 polymer ?
#
loop_
_entity_poly.entity_id
_entity_poly.type
_entity_poly.pdbx_seq_one_letter_code
_entity_poly.pdbx_strand_id
1 'polypeptide(L)'
;MGSISKIWPEILLFTAAILISVAGLNRPAFHGDHELKVALPAHEAVAGGHWIVPYYKDNPRLKKPPLPCWAVAVSYLVTGKENEFTTRLPSAVLGILAIGIAYLFGRKVYGRKGGLVFAACLATTPFFMF
;
A
#
# COMPACT_ATOMS: atom_id res chain seq x y z
N MET A 1 -17.02 -23.27 -19.86
CA MET A 1 -15.70 -23.47 -19.19
C MET A 1 -14.50 -22.90 -19.96
N GLY A 2 -14.66 -21.96 -20.92
CA GLY A 2 -13.53 -21.47 -21.77
C GLY A 2 -12.88 -20.13 -21.38
N SER A 3 -13.35 -19.46 -20.33
CA SER A 3 -12.84 -18.14 -19.92
C SER A 3 -11.70 -18.23 -18.88
N ILE A 4 -11.82 -19.14 -17.91
CA ILE A 4 -10.85 -19.32 -16.82
C ILE A 4 -9.47 -19.79 -17.35
N SER A 5 -9.47 -20.69 -18.34
CA SER A 5 -8.23 -21.15 -19.00
C SER A 5 -7.49 -20.04 -19.75
N LYS A 6 -8.15 -18.92 -20.04
CA LYS A 6 -7.48 -17.76 -20.60
C LYS A 6 -6.87 -16.93 -19.50
N ILE A 7 -7.58 -16.58 -18.42
CA ILE A 7 -7.18 -15.57 -17.41
C ILE A 7 -6.30 -16.07 -16.25
N TRP A 8 -5.87 -17.33 -16.25
CA TRP A 8 -5.04 -17.88 -15.19
C TRP A 8 -3.71 -17.13 -14.93
N PRO A 9 -2.99 -16.54 -15.91
CA PRO A 9 -1.73 -15.85 -15.60
C PRO A 9 -1.97 -14.53 -14.87
N GLU A 10 -3.08 -13.83 -15.14
CA GLU A 10 -3.50 -12.67 -14.34
C GLU A 10 -3.79 -13.08 -12.90
N ILE A 11 -4.58 -14.14 -12.71
CA ILE A 11 -4.92 -14.64 -11.37
C ILE A 11 -3.66 -14.99 -10.61
N LEU A 12 -2.74 -15.72 -11.23
CA LEU A 12 -1.48 -16.10 -10.61
C LEU A 12 -0.64 -14.88 -10.22
N LEU A 13 -0.51 -13.90 -11.12
CA LEU A 13 0.27 -12.68 -10.87
C LEU A 13 -0.30 -11.86 -9.72
N PHE A 14 -1.61 -11.60 -9.73
CA PHE A 14 -2.24 -10.83 -8.65
C PHE A 14 -2.23 -11.58 -7.32
N THR A 15 -2.43 -12.90 -7.35
CA THR A 15 -2.34 -13.73 -6.13
C THR A 15 -0.92 -13.70 -5.57
N ALA A 16 0.11 -13.86 -6.40
CA ALA A 16 1.50 -13.76 -5.97
C ALA A 16 1.80 -12.36 -5.42
N ALA A 17 1.34 -11.30 -6.09
CA ALA A 17 1.54 -9.93 -5.63
C ALA A 17 0.90 -9.70 -4.25
N ILE A 18 -0.34 -10.13 -4.05
CA ILE A 18 -1.03 -10.06 -2.76
C ILE A 18 -0.26 -10.81 -1.68
N LEU A 19 0.16 -12.05 -1.96
CA LEU A 19 0.88 -12.87 -0.99
C LEU A 19 2.22 -12.23 -0.59
N ILE A 20 2.96 -11.69 -1.55
CA ILE A 20 4.24 -11.00 -1.31
C ILE A 20 4.02 -9.73 -0.49
N SER A 21 3.03 -8.91 -0.85
CA SER A 21 2.70 -7.70 -0.09
C SER A 21 2.29 -8.02 1.34
N VAL A 22 1.39 -8.99 1.54
CA VAL A 22 0.93 -9.41 2.88
C VAL A 22 2.07 -10.01 3.70
N ALA A 23 2.93 -10.83 3.10
CA ALA A 23 4.07 -11.41 3.79
C ALA A 23 5.07 -10.35 4.29
N GLY A 24 5.26 -9.24 3.56
CA GLY A 24 6.14 -8.17 4.01
C GLY A 24 5.53 -7.17 4.99
N LEU A 25 4.21 -7.22 5.23
CA LEU A 25 3.56 -6.36 6.24
C LEU A 25 4.07 -6.67 7.66
N ASN A 26 4.38 -7.94 7.95
CA ASN A 26 4.77 -8.40 9.28
C ASN A 26 6.28 -8.36 9.55
N ARG A 27 7.04 -7.51 8.84
CA ARG A 27 8.47 -7.33 9.11
C ARG A 27 8.69 -6.69 10.49
N PRO A 28 9.76 -7.07 11.22
CA PRO A 28 10.02 -6.58 12.57
C PRO A 28 10.13 -5.05 12.64
N ALA A 29 10.02 -4.55 13.88
CA ALA A 29 9.83 -3.16 14.36
C ALA A 29 10.28 -2.03 13.43
N PHE A 30 9.60 -0.87 13.50
CA PHE A 30 9.90 0.36 12.74
C PHE A 30 11.42 0.65 12.62
N HIS A 31 12.07 0.16 11.56
CA HIS A 31 13.53 0.24 11.42
C HIS A 31 14.00 1.62 10.96
N GLY A 32 13.07 2.56 10.71
CA GLY A 32 13.40 3.89 10.26
C GLY A 32 12.42 4.96 10.72
N ASP A 33 12.99 6.14 10.93
CA ASP A 33 12.32 7.44 11.12
C ASP A 33 11.07 7.66 10.26
N HIS A 34 11.03 7.08 9.05
CA HIS A 34 10.00 7.33 8.05
C HIS A 34 8.64 6.73 8.41
N GLU A 35 8.60 5.51 8.95
CA GLU A 35 7.34 4.85 9.32
C GLU A 35 6.72 5.54 10.54
N LEU A 36 7.54 5.87 11.55
CA LEU A 36 7.10 6.63 12.73
C LEU A 36 6.57 8.02 12.37
N LYS A 37 7.18 8.66 11.37
CA LYS A 37 6.73 9.95 10.84
C LYS A 37 5.34 9.89 10.22
N VAL A 38 4.77 8.71 9.93
CA VAL A 38 3.38 8.57 9.46
C VAL A 38 2.48 7.97 10.53
N ALA A 39 2.99 7.00 11.31
CA ALA A 39 2.26 6.33 12.38
C ALA A 39 1.86 7.27 13.52
N LEU A 40 2.79 8.12 14.02
CA LEU A 40 2.50 9.03 15.14
C LEU A 40 1.44 10.08 14.78
N PRO A 41 1.53 10.80 13.64
CA PRO A 41 0.46 11.71 13.26
C PRO A 41 -0.88 11.02 12.99
N ALA A 42 -0.87 9.76 12.55
CA ALA A 42 -2.09 8.98 12.37
C ALA A 42 -2.74 8.65 13.72
N HIS A 43 -1.93 8.26 14.72
CA HIS A 43 -2.39 8.08 16.09
C HIS A 43 -3.00 9.37 16.65
N GLU A 44 -2.31 10.50 16.54
CA GLU A 44 -2.80 11.81 16.99
C GLU A 44 -4.08 12.26 16.28
N ALA A 45 -4.23 11.94 14.99
CA ALA A 45 -5.46 12.22 14.26
C ALA A 45 -6.65 11.41 14.81
N VAL A 46 -6.44 10.13 15.13
CA VAL A 46 -7.49 9.23 15.66
C VAL A 46 -7.80 9.54 17.13
N ALA A 47 -6.78 9.66 17.98
CA ALA A 47 -6.92 9.84 19.42
C ALA A 47 -7.20 11.30 19.82
N GLY A 48 -6.49 12.27 19.22
CA GLY A 48 -6.59 13.70 19.54
C GLY A 48 -7.52 14.49 18.62
N GLY A 49 -8.00 13.90 17.52
CA GLY A 49 -8.86 14.58 16.55
C GLY A 49 -8.13 15.59 15.65
N HIS A 50 -6.80 15.57 15.64
CA HIS A 50 -5.97 16.50 14.88
C HIS A 50 -5.83 16.10 13.39
N TRP A 51 -6.96 16.05 12.67
CA TRP A 51 -6.99 15.64 11.26
C TRP A 51 -6.39 16.66 10.29
N ILE A 52 -6.53 17.95 10.60
CA ILE A 52 -6.08 19.03 9.69
C ILE A 52 -4.59 19.31 9.87
N VAL A 53 -4.15 19.44 11.12
CA VAL A 53 -2.75 19.73 11.47
C VAL A 53 -2.14 18.47 12.09
N PRO A 54 -1.33 17.70 11.37
CA PRO A 54 -0.69 16.51 11.92
C PRO A 54 0.37 16.91 12.95
N TYR A 55 0.38 16.23 14.10
CA TYR A 55 1.39 16.41 15.15
C TYR A 55 2.40 15.26 15.15
N TYR A 56 3.66 15.58 15.46
CA TYR A 56 4.72 14.61 15.69
C TYR A 56 5.53 15.04 16.91
N LYS A 57 5.48 14.28 18.00
CA LYS A 57 6.13 14.61 19.28
C LYS A 57 5.81 16.05 19.70
N ASP A 58 4.52 16.35 19.82
CA ASP A 58 3.97 17.66 20.22
C ASP A 58 4.28 18.84 19.27
N ASN A 59 4.93 18.59 18.14
CA ASN A 59 5.26 19.61 17.16
C ASN A 59 4.35 19.50 15.92
N PRO A 60 3.74 20.60 15.44
CA PRO A 60 2.95 20.59 14.22
C PRO A 60 3.85 20.32 13.00
N ARG A 61 3.44 19.36 12.17
CA ARG A 61 4.22 18.88 11.03
C ARG A 61 3.63 19.37 9.71
N LEU A 62 3.90 20.64 9.39
CA LEU A 62 3.36 21.30 8.19
C LEU A 62 4.21 21.08 6.91
N LYS A 63 5.38 20.46 7.02
CA LYS A 63 6.31 20.26 5.90
C LYS A 63 5.85 19.17 4.90
N LYS A 64 4.88 18.32 5.26
CA LYS A 64 4.36 17.26 4.39
C LYS A 64 2.83 17.30 4.39
N PRO A 65 2.18 17.02 3.25
CA PRO A 65 0.73 16.90 3.21
C PRO A 65 0.27 15.74 4.11
N PRO A 66 -0.95 15.84 4.68
CA PRO A 66 -1.45 14.86 5.66
C PRO A 66 -1.94 13.56 5.03
N LEU A 67 -2.04 13.48 3.69
CA LEU A 67 -2.58 12.33 2.97
C LEU A 67 -2.01 10.96 3.43
N PRO A 68 -0.69 10.79 3.63
CA PRO A 68 -0.16 9.51 4.11
C PRO A 68 -0.62 9.16 5.52
N CYS A 69 -0.74 10.14 6.42
CA CYS A 69 -1.21 9.87 7.79
C CYS A 69 -2.71 9.62 7.80
N TRP A 70 -3.50 10.26 6.94
CA TRP A 70 -4.92 9.97 6.79
C TRP A 70 -5.18 8.54 6.32
N ALA A 71 -4.42 8.05 5.34
CA ALA A 71 -4.55 6.67 4.88
C ALA A 71 -4.30 5.66 6.01
N VAL A 72 -3.29 5.92 6.85
CA VAL A 72 -2.99 5.10 8.04
C VAL A 72 -4.05 5.26 9.13
N ALA A 73 -4.50 6.48 9.41
CA ALA A 73 -5.55 6.75 10.39
C ALA A 73 -6.86 6.05 10.03
N VAL A 74 -7.25 6.04 8.75
CA VAL A 74 -8.40 5.27 8.26
C VAL A 74 -8.18 3.77 8.46
N SER A 75 -6.98 3.26 8.23
CA SER A 75 -6.65 1.85 8.51
C SER A 75 -6.86 1.51 10.00
N TYR A 76 -6.42 2.38 10.90
CA TYR A 76 -6.63 2.21 12.34
C TYR A 76 -8.11 2.25 12.72
N LEU A 77 -8.88 3.17 12.15
CA LEU A 77 -10.34 3.26 12.38
C LEU A 77 -11.08 2.00 11.90
N VAL A 78 -10.73 1.47 10.73
CA VAL A 78 -11.40 0.30 10.14
C VAL A 78 -11.01 -1.00 10.87
N THR A 79 -9.76 -1.11 11.31
CA THR A 79 -9.24 -2.35 11.93
C THR A 79 -9.34 -2.36 13.46
N GLY A 80 -9.49 -1.18 14.08
CA GLY A 80 -9.47 -1.00 15.53
C GLY A 80 -8.13 -1.34 16.19
N LYS A 81 -7.04 -1.44 15.41
CA LYS A 81 -5.72 -1.85 15.88
C LYS A 81 -4.65 -0.89 15.36
N GLU A 82 -3.66 -0.63 16.20
CA GLU A 82 -2.49 0.18 15.86
C GLU A 82 -1.22 -0.68 16.00
N ASN A 83 -0.81 -1.28 14.90
CA ASN A 83 0.38 -2.14 14.82
C ASN A 83 1.07 -1.97 13.45
N GLU A 84 2.21 -2.62 13.27
CA GLU A 84 3.00 -2.53 12.05
C GLU A 84 2.21 -2.96 10.81
N PHE A 85 1.39 -4.00 10.96
CA PHE A 85 0.54 -4.52 9.90
C PHE A 85 -0.47 -3.47 9.42
N THR A 86 -1.25 -2.92 10.34
CA THR A 86 -2.28 -1.90 10.06
C THR A 86 -1.68 -0.58 9.58
N THR A 87 -0.46 -0.24 10.03
CA THR A 87 0.29 0.93 9.56
C THR A 87 0.70 0.78 8.09
N ARG A 88 1.13 -0.41 7.68
CA ARG A 88 1.62 -0.69 6.32
C ARG A 88 0.50 -1.12 5.35
N LEU A 89 -0.67 -1.51 5.88
CA LEU A 89 -1.81 -1.99 5.10
C LEU A 89 -2.22 -1.03 3.96
N PRO A 90 -2.34 0.30 4.16
CA PRO A 90 -2.69 1.21 3.07
C PRO A 90 -1.66 1.19 1.94
N SER A 91 -0.37 1.10 2.28
CA SER A 91 0.71 1.03 1.28
C SER A 91 0.61 -0.23 0.45
N ALA A 92 0.40 -1.39 1.08
CA ALA A 92 0.22 -2.66 0.38
C ALA A 92 -0.99 -2.64 -0.58
N VAL A 93 -2.13 -2.10 -0.12
CA VAL A 93 -3.34 -1.98 -0.95
C VAL A 93 -3.07 -1.07 -2.16
N LEU A 94 -2.46 0.09 -1.95
CA LEU A 94 -2.12 1.02 -3.03
C LEU A 94 -1.09 0.45 -4.00
N GLY A 95 -0.11 -0.33 -3.52
CA GLY A 95 0.86 -1.04 -4.35
C GLY A 95 0.19 -2.06 -5.27
N ILE A 96 -0.72 -2.88 -4.75
CA ILE A 96 -1.49 -3.85 -5.54
C ILE A 96 -2.37 -3.12 -6.57
N LEU A 97 -3.03 -2.03 -6.17
CA LEU A 97 -3.83 -1.21 -7.09
C LEU A 97 -2.98 -0.64 -8.22
N ALA A 98 -1.77 -0.16 -7.93
CA ALA A 98 -0.86 0.35 -8.93
C ALA A 98 -0.34 -0.74 -9.89
N ILE A 99 -0.15 -1.99 -9.44
CA ILE A 99 0.08 -3.15 -10.32
C ILE A 99 -1.11 -3.37 -11.26
N GLY A 100 -2.34 -3.26 -10.73
CA GLY A 100 -3.56 -3.32 -11.52
C GLY A 100 -3.64 -2.23 -12.59
N ILE A 101 -3.32 -0.98 -12.23
CA ILE A 101 -3.28 0.15 -13.15
C ILE A 101 -2.21 -0.07 -14.23
N ALA A 102 -1.02 -0.55 -13.86
CA ALA A 102 0.05 -0.88 -14.81
C ALA A 102 -0.39 -1.99 -15.80
N TYR A 103 -1.07 -3.02 -15.31
CA TYR A 103 -1.68 -4.05 -16.17
C TYR A 103 -2.67 -3.45 -17.16
N LEU A 104 -3.62 -2.64 -16.68
CA LEU A 104 -4.65 -2.03 -17.52
C LEU A 104 -4.04 -1.10 -18.56
N PHE A 105 -3.03 -0.32 -18.18
CA PHE A 105 -2.29 0.56 -19.07
C PHE A 105 -1.54 -0.23 -20.14
N GLY A 106 -0.73 -1.22 -19.75
CA GLY A 106 0.00 -2.07 -20.69
C GLY A 106 -0.94 -2.85 -21.60
N ARG A 107 -2.10 -3.28 -21.09
CA ARG A 107 -3.14 -3.94 -21.89
C ARG A 107 -3.76 -3.01 -22.93
N LYS A 108 -3.99 -1.74 -22.58
CA LYS A 108 -4.55 -0.74 -23.48
C LYS A 108 -3.58 -0.39 -24.62
N VAL A 109 -2.27 -0.33 -24.34
CA VAL A 109 -1.27 0.10 -25.33
C VAL A 109 -0.71 -1.06 -26.15
N TYR A 110 -0.41 -2.20 -25.52
CA TYR A 110 0.34 -3.30 -26.12
C TYR A 110 -0.44 -4.64 -26.11
N GLY A 111 -1.73 -4.59 -25.79
CA GLY A 111 -2.57 -5.76 -25.66
C GLY A 111 -2.24 -6.61 -24.42
N ARG A 112 -2.91 -7.76 -24.32
CA ARG A 112 -2.92 -8.59 -23.11
C ARG A 112 -1.54 -8.99 -22.59
N LYS A 113 -0.63 -9.38 -23.49
CA LYS A 113 0.75 -9.76 -23.13
C LYS A 113 1.54 -8.58 -22.58
N GLY A 114 1.40 -7.40 -23.17
CA GLY A 114 2.05 -6.19 -22.67
C GLY A 114 1.57 -5.78 -21.29
N GLY A 115 0.27 -5.90 -21.01
CA GLY A 115 -0.27 -5.69 -19.66
C GLY A 115 0.35 -6.61 -18.61
N LEU A 116 0.49 -7.90 -18.92
CA LEU A 116 1.14 -8.87 -18.03
C LEU A 116 2.61 -8.53 -17.78
N VAL A 117 3.35 -8.13 -18.81
CA VAL A 117 4.77 -7.74 -18.66
C VAL A 117 4.91 -6.51 -17.77
N PHE A 118 4.13 -5.46 -17.99
CA PHE A 118 4.16 -4.24 -17.17
C PHE A 118 3.86 -4.54 -15.70
N ALA A 119 2.81 -5.34 -15.44
CA ALA A 119 2.44 -5.74 -14.10
C ALA A 119 3.52 -6.61 -13.43
N ALA A 120 4.12 -7.54 -14.20
CA ALA A 120 5.18 -8.41 -13.70
C ALA A 120 6.44 -7.61 -13.33
N CYS A 121 6.90 -6.70 -14.19
CA CYS A 121 8.05 -5.84 -13.93
C CYS A 121 7.86 -5.03 -12.64
N LEU A 122 6.68 -4.44 -12.47
CA LEU A 122 6.36 -3.66 -11.28
C LEU A 122 6.30 -4.55 -10.03
N ALA A 123 5.67 -5.73 -10.14
CA ALA A 123 5.55 -6.66 -9.04
C ALA A 123 6.90 -7.26 -8.59
N THR A 124 7.86 -7.41 -9.50
CA THR A 124 9.20 -7.92 -9.18
C THR A 124 10.16 -6.85 -8.63
N THR A 125 9.76 -5.58 -8.60
CA THR A 125 10.62 -4.49 -8.13
C THR A 125 10.65 -4.44 -6.60
N PRO A 126 11.78 -4.70 -5.93
CA PRO A 126 11.82 -4.84 -4.46
C PRO A 126 11.38 -3.59 -3.69
N PHE A 127 11.77 -2.40 -4.16
CA PHE A 127 11.40 -1.10 -3.56
C PHE A 127 9.96 -0.67 -3.84
N PHE A 128 9.26 -1.36 -4.74
CA PHE A 128 7.87 -1.05 -5.04
C PHE A 128 6.92 -1.86 -4.15
N MET A 129 7.27 -3.11 -3.89
CA MET A 129 6.54 -3.98 -2.98
C MET A 129 6.76 -3.61 -1.51
N PHE A 130 7.85 -2.91 -1.17
CA PHE A 130 8.27 -2.61 0.20
C PHE A 130 8.91 -1.22 0.35
#